data_AF-A0A7S0CTB8-F1
#
_entry.id   AF-A0A7S0CTB8-F1
#
_cell.length_a   1.000
_cell.length_b   1.000
_cell.length_c   1.000
_cell.angle_alpha   90.00
_cell.angle_beta   90.00
_cell.angle_gamma   90.00
#
_symmetry.space_group_name_H-M   'P 1'
#
loop_
_entity.id
_entity.type
_entity.pdbx_description
1 polymer ?
#
loop_
_entity_poly.entity_id
_entity_poly.type
_entity_poly.pdbx_seq_one_letter_code
_entity_poly.pdbx_strand_id
1 'polypeptide(L)'
;RRSRQRADRMADRQSAINVYRTKFLEHRELEIRLKKLREKMKDLNRSFNKTEDDIKAVQNVGQIIGEVLKQLDDERFIVKASSGPRYVVGCRNKVAKAKLKAGTRVALDMTTLTIMRILPREVDPMVYNMLNESPGSVTYADIGGVSEQIRELREVIELPLTNPELFLRVGIKPPKGVLLYGPPGTGKTLLARALANNIEAKFLKVVASAIVDKYIGESARIIREMFGYARDHEPCVIFMDEVDAIGGGRISGGGRD
;
A
#
# COMPACT_ATOMS: atom_id res chain seq x y z
N ARG A 1 -91.82 12.17 -12.28
CA ARG A 1 -90.84 13.28 -12.10
C ARG A 1 -89.64 12.87 -11.22
N ARG A 2 -89.84 12.30 -10.01
CA ARG A 2 -88.73 11.87 -9.12
C ARG A 2 -87.82 10.76 -9.68
N SER A 3 -88.34 9.87 -10.52
CA SER A 3 -87.56 8.79 -11.17
C SER A 3 -86.60 9.30 -12.26
N ARG A 4 -87.02 10.26 -13.09
CA ARG A 4 -86.16 10.90 -14.11
C ARG A 4 -85.02 11.73 -13.49
N GLN A 5 -85.32 12.55 -12.47
CA GLN A 5 -84.28 13.28 -11.72
C GLN A 5 -83.25 12.37 -11.05
N ARG A 6 -83.63 11.14 -10.67
CA ARG A 6 -82.70 10.16 -10.09
C ARG A 6 -81.83 9.51 -11.15
N ALA A 7 -82.36 9.30 -12.35
CA ALA A 7 -81.60 8.80 -13.51
C ALA A 7 -80.58 9.84 -14.01
N ASP A 8 -80.97 11.12 -14.12
CA ASP A 8 -80.08 12.20 -14.54
C ASP A 8 -78.92 12.40 -13.55
N ARG A 9 -79.20 12.37 -12.23
CA ARG A 9 -78.16 12.41 -11.19
C ARG A 9 -77.22 11.20 -11.22
N MET A 10 -77.71 10.03 -11.61
CA MET A 10 -76.85 8.85 -11.78
C MET A 10 -75.99 8.95 -13.04
N ALA A 11 -76.51 9.53 -14.13
CA ALA A 11 -75.75 9.80 -15.35
C ALA A 11 -74.64 10.83 -15.12
N ASP A 12 -74.93 11.93 -14.41
CA ASP A 12 -73.95 12.96 -14.02
C ASP A 12 -72.87 12.40 -13.08
N ARG A 13 -73.26 11.50 -12.16
CA ARG A 13 -72.30 10.80 -11.30
C ARG A 13 -71.39 9.89 -12.12
N GLN A 14 -71.94 9.18 -13.10
CA GLN A 14 -71.17 8.27 -13.96
C GLN A 14 -70.19 9.05 -14.85
N SER A 15 -70.60 10.19 -15.40
CA SER A 15 -69.73 11.06 -16.21
C SER A 15 -68.61 11.67 -15.37
N ALA A 16 -68.92 12.15 -14.16
CA ALA A 16 -67.92 12.66 -13.23
C ALA A 16 -66.88 11.60 -12.81
N ILE A 17 -67.32 10.36 -12.56
CA ILE A 17 -66.42 9.23 -12.26
C ILE A 17 -65.51 8.92 -13.45
N ASN A 18 -66.04 8.96 -14.68
CA ASN A 18 -65.24 8.72 -15.88
C ASN A 18 -64.18 9.81 -16.10
N VAL A 19 -64.52 11.09 -15.89
CA VAL A 19 -63.55 12.20 -15.97
C VAL A 19 -62.49 12.09 -14.88
N TYR A 20 -62.87 11.69 -13.66
CA TYR A 20 -61.89 11.44 -12.60
C TYR A 20 -60.96 10.28 -12.96
N ARG A 21 -61.50 9.21 -13.55
CA ARG A 21 -60.74 8.04 -13.99
C ARG A 21 -59.75 8.37 -15.09
N THR A 22 -60.11 9.19 -16.08
CA THR A 22 -59.18 9.62 -17.14
C THR A 22 -58.06 10.48 -16.57
N LYS A 23 -58.37 11.48 -15.74
CA LYS A 23 -57.36 12.29 -15.06
C LYS A 23 -56.42 11.47 -14.17
N PHE A 24 -56.95 10.44 -13.50
CA PHE A 24 -56.13 9.54 -12.69
C PHE A 24 -55.15 8.72 -13.55
N LEU A 25 -55.58 8.24 -14.72
CA LEU A 25 -54.71 7.53 -15.67
C LEU A 25 -53.61 8.45 -16.22
N GLU A 26 -53.97 9.68 -16.62
CA GLU A 26 -53.00 10.70 -17.07
C GLU A 26 -51.97 11.02 -15.97
N HIS A 27 -52.41 11.18 -14.72
CA HIS A 27 -51.52 11.45 -13.61
C HIS A 27 -50.52 10.29 -13.40
N ARG A 28 -51.01 9.05 -13.49
CA ARG A 28 -50.18 7.85 -13.36
C ARG A 28 -49.14 7.74 -14.49
N GLU A 29 -49.50 8.09 -15.72
CA GLU A 29 -48.53 8.11 -16.84
C GLU A 29 -47.46 9.19 -16.64
N LEU A 30 -47.85 10.38 -16.17
CA LEU A 30 -46.92 11.46 -15.85
C LEU A 30 -45.95 11.06 -14.73
N GLU A 31 -46.41 10.37 -13.68
CA GLU A 31 -45.54 9.86 -12.62
C GLU A 31 -44.49 8.86 -13.14
N ILE A 32 -44.90 7.93 -14.00
CA ILE A 32 -43.97 6.96 -14.61
C ILE A 32 -42.94 7.68 -15.48
N ARG A 33 -43.38 8.69 -16.25
CA ARG A 33 -42.47 9.51 -17.08
C ARG A 33 -41.49 10.30 -16.23
N LEU A 34 -41.95 10.91 -15.13
CA LEU A 34 -41.10 11.61 -14.17
C LEU A 34 -40.07 10.66 -13.54
N LYS A 35 -40.47 9.43 -13.18
CA LYS A 35 -39.56 8.44 -12.64
C LYS A 35 -38.45 8.07 -13.64
N LYS A 36 -38.82 7.78 -14.90
CA LYS A 36 -37.86 7.49 -15.97
C LYS A 36 -36.92 8.67 -16.25
N LEU A 37 -37.44 9.90 -16.24
CA LEU A 37 -36.63 11.11 -16.42
C LEU A 37 -35.65 11.32 -15.27
N ARG A 38 -36.06 11.07 -14.03
CA ARG A 38 -35.18 11.14 -12.84
C ARG A 38 -34.05 10.11 -12.91
N GLU A 39 -34.36 8.88 -13.32
CA GLU A 39 -33.33 7.83 -13.51
C GLU A 39 -32.33 8.25 -14.59
N LYS A 40 -32.81 8.69 -15.76
CA LYS A 40 -31.94 9.20 -16.84
C LYS A 40 -31.08 10.38 -16.40
N MET A 41 -31.66 11.32 -15.63
CA MET A 41 -30.92 12.47 -15.11
C MET A 41 -29.81 12.03 -14.14
N LYS A 42 -30.08 11.01 -13.31
CA LYS A 42 -29.08 10.46 -12.39
C LYS A 42 -27.93 9.80 -13.15
N ASP A 43 -28.23 9.01 -14.17
CA ASP A 43 -27.22 8.35 -14.99
C ASP A 43 -26.39 9.38 -15.77
N LEU A 44 -27.04 10.41 -16.32
CA LEU A 44 -26.37 11.49 -17.04
C LEU A 44 -25.48 12.34 -16.12
N ASN A 45 -25.92 12.61 -14.88
CA ASN A 45 -25.08 13.29 -13.89
C ASN A 45 -23.87 12.42 -13.50
N ARG A 46 -24.03 11.10 -13.43
CA ARG A 46 -22.91 10.19 -13.14
C ARG A 46 -21.88 10.19 -14.27
N SER A 47 -22.32 10.16 -15.52
CA SER A 47 -21.41 10.25 -16.66
C SER A 47 -20.76 11.63 -16.76
N PHE A 48 -21.52 12.70 -16.50
CA PHE A 48 -20.99 14.07 -16.44
C PHE A 48 -19.88 14.22 -15.40
N ASN A 49 -20.12 13.79 -14.16
CA ASN A 49 -19.12 13.86 -13.10
C ASN A 49 -17.86 13.06 -13.46
N LYS A 50 -18.03 11.86 -14.06
CA LYS A 50 -16.88 11.06 -14.52
C LYS A 50 -16.07 11.80 -15.59
N THR A 51 -16.74 12.37 -16.59
CA THR A 51 -16.02 13.14 -17.64
C THR A 51 -15.37 14.40 -17.10
N GLU A 52 -15.97 15.05 -16.10
CA GLU A 52 -15.38 16.21 -15.45
C GLU A 52 -14.11 15.83 -14.67
N ASP A 53 -14.14 14.70 -13.96
CA ASP A 53 -12.97 14.15 -13.25
C ASP A 53 -11.86 13.74 -14.23
N ASP A 54 -12.21 13.12 -15.37
CA ASP A 54 -11.26 12.74 -16.40
C ASP A 54 -10.58 13.99 -17.02
N ILE A 55 -11.33 15.06 -17.28
CA ILE A 55 -10.77 16.33 -17.78
C ILE A 55 -9.82 16.95 -16.75
N LYS A 56 -10.21 16.97 -15.47
CA LYS A 56 -9.35 17.45 -14.37
C LYS A 56 -8.06 16.62 -14.25
N ALA A 57 -8.14 15.30 -14.49
CA ALA A 57 -6.98 14.42 -14.45
C ALA A 57 -5.98 14.76 -15.56
N VAL A 58 -6.45 15.05 -16.79
CA VAL A 58 -5.60 15.38 -17.95
C VAL A 58 -4.88 16.73 -17.78
N GLN A 59 -5.48 17.68 -17.05
CA GLN A 59 -4.85 18.99 -16.79
C GLN A 59 -3.68 18.92 -15.80
N ASN A 60 -3.54 17.83 -15.04
CA ASN A 60 -2.46 17.71 -14.07
C ASN A 60 -1.13 17.49 -14.78
N VAL A 61 -0.22 18.46 -14.63
CA VAL A 61 1.15 18.34 -15.13
C VAL A 61 1.97 17.43 -14.22
N GLY A 62 2.85 16.62 -14.82
CA GLY A 62 3.77 15.77 -14.09
C GLY A 62 4.72 16.55 -13.18
N GLN A 63 5.19 15.90 -12.11
CA GLN A 63 6.18 16.45 -11.19
C GLN A 63 7.50 15.69 -11.36
N ILE A 64 8.62 16.40 -11.25
CA ILE A 64 9.95 15.79 -11.30
C ILE A 64 10.28 15.26 -9.90
N ILE A 65 10.79 14.04 -9.83
CA ILE A 65 11.23 13.46 -8.57
C ILE A 65 12.69 13.85 -8.31
N GLY A 66 13.00 14.20 -7.07
CA GLY A 66 14.36 14.49 -6.64
C GLY A 66 14.62 14.12 -5.19
N GLU A 67 15.88 14.22 -4.80
CA GLU A 67 16.37 13.96 -3.44
C GLU A 67 17.03 15.23 -2.88
N VAL A 68 16.63 15.62 -1.68
CA VAL A 68 17.23 16.76 -0.97
C VAL A 68 18.62 16.37 -0.50
N LEU A 69 19.65 17.07 -0.97
CA LEU A 69 21.03 16.87 -0.54
C LEU A 69 21.33 17.65 0.73
N LYS A 70 21.06 18.95 0.70
CA LYS A 70 21.40 19.86 1.80
C LYS A 70 20.50 21.09 1.78
N GLN A 71 20.14 21.58 2.96
CA GLN A 71 19.53 22.90 3.12
C GLN A 71 20.62 23.97 3.05
N LEU A 72 20.44 24.96 2.17
CA LEU A 72 21.37 26.08 2.06
C LEU A 72 20.92 27.22 2.99
N ASP A 73 19.66 27.65 2.82
CA ASP A 73 19.01 28.70 3.61
C ASP A 73 17.63 28.23 4.11
N ASP A 74 16.90 29.09 4.81
CA ASP A 74 15.52 28.80 5.24
C ASP A 74 14.53 28.59 4.09
N GLU A 75 14.83 29.11 2.89
CA GLU A 75 13.97 28.99 1.71
C GLU A 75 14.57 28.18 0.56
N ARG A 76 15.89 27.98 0.58
CA ARG A 76 16.64 27.37 -0.53
C ARG A 76 17.23 26.03 -0.14
N PHE A 77 17.00 25.02 -0.97
CA PHE A 77 17.48 23.66 -0.81
C PHE A 77 18.25 23.22 -2.05
N ILE A 78 19.28 22.41 -1.87
CA ILE A 78 19.97 21.73 -2.97
C ILE A 78 19.28 20.40 -3.18
N VAL A 79 18.70 20.20 -4.36
CA VAL A 79 18.03 18.95 -4.74
C VAL A 79 18.74 18.34 -5.94
N LYS A 80 18.97 17.03 -5.88
CA LYS A 80 19.40 16.23 -7.04
C LYS A 80 18.15 15.69 -7.74
N ALA A 81 17.92 16.07 -8.98
CA ALA A 81 16.85 15.47 -9.77
C ALA A 81 17.19 14.01 -10.09
N SER A 82 16.18 13.16 -10.28
CA SER A 82 16.38 11.77 -10.73
C SER A 82 17.14 11.68 -12.06
N SER A 83 17.11 12.74 -12.89
CA SER A 83 17.90 12.84 -14.13
C SER A 83 19.41 13.01 -13.91
N GLY A 84 19.87 13.26 -12.67
CA GLY A 84 21.28 13.44 -12.32
C GLY A 84 21.75 14.87 -11.97
N PRO A 85 21.27 15.96 -12.61
CA PRO A 85 21.71 17.32 -12.30
C PRO A 85 21.22 17.78 -10.92
N ARG A 86 21.98 18.72 -10.35
CA ARG A 86 21.70 19.33 -9.04
C ARG A 86 21.19 20.74 -9.25
N TYR A 87 20.10 21.08 -8.57
CA TYR A 87 19.46 22.38 -8.65
C TYR A 87 19.38 23.01 -7.26
N VAL A 88 19.48 24.33 -7.22
CA VAL A 88 19.12 25.12 -6.03
C VAL A 88 17.67 25.52 -6.21
N VAL A 89 16.81 25.03 -5.33
CA VAL A 89 15.36 25.12 -5.47
C VAL A 89 14.73 25.80 -4.27
N GLY A 90 13.69 26.57 -4.53
CA GLY A 90 12.84 27.14 -3.48
C GLY A 90 11.88 26.10 -2.92
N CYS A 91 11.49 26.28 -1.65
CA CYS A 91 10.44 25.48 -1.03
C CYS A 91 9.12 26.24 -0.94
N ARG A 92 7.99 25.60 -1.29
CA ARG A 92 6.66 26.19 -1.09
C ARG A 92 6.35 26.30 0.40
N ASN A 93 5.85 27.46 0.84
CA ASN A 93 5.56 27.74 2.27
C ASN A 93 4.60 26.75 2.95
N LYS A 94 3.78 26.01 2.19
CA LYS A 94 2.87 24.99 2.73
C LYS A 94 3.58 23.72 3.18
N VAL A 95 4.82 23.48 2.76
CA VAL A 95 5.59 22.27 3.07
C VAL A 95 6.31 22.45 4.42
N ALA A 96 6.23 21.44 5.29
CA ALA A 96 6.90 21.45 6.58
C ALA A 96 8.43 21.37 6.42
N LYS A 97 9.12 22.52 6.53
CA LYS A 97 10.58 22.64 6.36
C LYS A 97 11.38 21.74 7.31
N ALA A 98 10.89 21.49 8.52
CA ALA A 98 11.55 20.62 9.51
C ALA A 98 11.68 19.14 9.06
N LYS A 99 10.83 18.69 8.14
CA LYS A 99 10.87 17.32 7.61
C LYS A 99 11.80 17.20 6.39
N LEU A 100 12.26 18.31 5.82
CA LEU A 100 13.18 18.34 4.68
C LEU A 100 14.61 18.16 5.16
N LYS A 101 14.96 16.91 5.51
CA LYS A 101 16.33 16.53 5.87
C LYS A 101 17.08 16.02 4.63
N ALA A 102 18.41 16.00 4.71
CA ALA A 102 19.23 15.35 3.70
C ALA A 102 18.78 13.89 3.50
N GLY A 103 18.64 13.47 2.24
CA GLY A 103 18.12 12.16 1.84
C GLY A 103 16.60 12.08 1.68
N THR A 104 15.86 13.16 1.95
CA THR A 104 14.39 13.15 1.80
C THR A 104 14.02 13.25 0.32
N ARG A 105 13.12 12.37 -0.12
CA ARG A 105 12.57 12.40 -1.48
C ARG A 105 11.51 13.49 -1.59
N VAL A 106 11.57 14.30 -2.64
CA VAL A 106 10.68 15.43 -2.87
C VAL A 106 10.18 15.46 -4.31
N ALA A 107 8.97 15.99 -4.48
CA ALA A 107 8.44 16.30 -5.80
C ALA A 107 8.71 17.77 -6.12
N LEU A 108 9.32 18.00 -7.27
CA LEU A 108 9.60 19.30 -7.84
C LEU A 108 8.59 19.61 -8.93
N ASP A 109 8.21 20.88 -9.05
CA ASP A 109 7.48 21.36 -10.21
C ASP A 109 8.35 21.27 -11.48
N MET A 110 7.74 20.88 -12.60
CA MET A 110 8.46 20.68 -13.87
C MET A 110 8.93 22.00 -14.49
N THR A 111 8.21 23.10 -14.26
CA THR A 111 8.53 24.41 -14.86
C THR A 111 9.41 25.28 -13.96
N THR A 112 9.04 25.40 -12.67
CA THR A 112 9.73 26.30 -11.74
C THR A 112 10.81 25.61 -10.89
N LEU A 113 10.92 24.27 -10.96
CA LEU A 113 11.78 23.47 -10.11
C LEU A 113 11.59 23.80 -8.62
N THR A 114 10.37 24.08 -8.17
CA THR A 114 10.06 24.36 -6.75
C THR A 114 9.62 23.10 -6.01
N ILE A 115 10.00 22.95 -4.74
CA ILE A 115 9.55 21.82 -3.91
C ILE A 115 8.05 21.96 -3.64
N MET A 116 7.27 21.07 -4.26
CA MET A 116 5.81 21.02 -4.17
C MET A 116 5.35 20.23 -2.94
N ARG A 117 5.90 19.04 -2.75
CA ARG A 117 5.54 18.12 -1.66
C ARG A 117 6.69 17.17 -1.33
N ILE A 118 6.65 16.64 -0.11
CA ILE A 118 7.54 15.57 0.34
C ILE A 118 6.92 14.24 -0.12
N LEU A 119 7.76 13.36 -0.65
CA LEU A 119 7.36 12.01 -1.07
C LEU A 119 7.86 10.99 -0.04
N PRO A 120 7.12 9.89 0.17
CA PRO A 120 7.65 8.76 0.91
C PRO A 120 8.87 8.17 0.17
N ARG A 121 9.67 7.41 0.91
CA ARG A 121 10.82 6.71 0.36
C ARG A 121 10.37 5.74 -0.74
N GLU A 122 11.16 5.65 -1.81
CA GLU A 122 10.94 4.60 -2.82
C GLU A 122 11.18 3.23 -2.21
N VAL A 123 10.38 2.27 -2.65
CA VAL A 123 10.66 0.86 -2.46
C VAL A 123 10.81 0.26 -3.84
N ASP A 124 11.93 -0.40 -4.10
CA ASP A 124 12.08 -1.14 -5.36
C ASP A 124 10.92 -2.14 -5.53
N PRO A 125 10.35 -2.27 -6.75
CA PRO A 125 9.25 -3.20 -7.01
C PRO A 125 9.55 -4.64 -6.61
N MET A 126 10.83 -5.06 -6.65
CA MET A 126 11.26 -6.37 -6.18
C MET A 126 11.01 -6.55 -4.68
N VAL A 127 11.36 -5.56 -3.86
CA VAL A 127 11.09 -5.56 -2.41
C VAL A 127 9.59 -5.52 -2.15
N TYR A 128 8.83 -4.78 -2.97
CA TYR A 128 7.37 -4.76 -2.86
C TYR A 128 6.73 -6.13 -3.12
N ASN A 129 7.23 -6.86 -4.13
CA ASN A 129 6.75 -8.20 -4.44
C ASN A 129 7.08 -9.22 -3.33
N MET A 130 8.22 -9.06 -2.65
CA MET A 130 8.61 -9.89 -1.50
C MET A 130 7.66 -9.75 -0.29
N LEU A 131 6.91 -8.66 -0.20
CA LEU A 131 5.90 -8.42 0.85
C LEU A 131 4.56 -9.07 0.55
N ASN A 132 4.17 -9.13 -0.72
CA ASN A 132 2.87 -9.63 -1.15
C ASN A 132 2.82 -11.15 -1.24
N GLU A 133 3.96 -11.84 -1.13
CA GLU A 133 3.99 -13.28 -0.93
C GLU A 133 3.53 -13.58 0.50
N SER A 134 2.21 -13.67 0.67
CA SER A 134 1.60 -13.90 1.98
C SER A 134 2.22 -15.16 2.61
N PRO A 135 2.62 -15.10 3.90
CA PRO A 135 2.88 -16.32 4.64
C PRO A 135 1.56 -17.09 4.60
N GLY A 136 1.58 -18.31 4.04
CA GLY A 136 0.40 -19.17 4.09
C GLY A 136 -0.14 -19.21 5.51
N SER A 137 -1.45 -19.41 5.68
CA SER A 137 -2.15 -19.41 6.96
C SER A 137 -1.82 -20.64 7.81
N VAL A 138 -0.53 -20.89 8.03
CA VAL A 138 0.02 -21.98 8.81
C VAL A 138 0.22 -21.47 10.22
N THR A 139 -0.19 -22.27 11.20
CA THR A 139 -0.04 -21.98 12.62
C THR A 139 0.96 -22.96 13.25
N TYR A 140 1.40 -22.68 14.48
CA TYR A 140 2.27 -23.61 15.19
C TYR A 140 1.62 -24.97 15.47
N ALA A 141 0.27 -25.03 15.48
CA ALA A 141 -0.45 -26.27 15.66
C ALA A 141 -0.32 -27.22 14.46
N ASP A 142 -0.03 -26.67 13.28
CA ASP A 142 0.13 -27.44 12.04
C ASP A 142 1.52 -28.09 11.92
N ILE A 143 2.44 -27.77 12.85
CA ILE A 143 3.83 -28.25 12.84
C ILE A 143 4.04 -29.25 13.98
N GLY A 144 4.33 -30.51 13.62
CA GLY A 144 4.61 -31.58 14.58
C GLY A 144 6.10 -31.87 14.76
N GLY A 145 6.48 -32.39 15.93
CA GLY A 145 7.80 -32.99 16.18
C GLY A 145 8.97 -32.03 16.42
N VAL A 146 8.73 -30.71 16.46
CA VAL A 146 9.77 -29.67 16.66
C VAL A 146 9.40 -28.66 17.76
N SER A 147 8.77 -29.14 18.84
CA SER A 147 8.26 -28.28 19.92
C SER A 147 9.35 -27.52 20.67
N GLU A 148 10.53 -28.12 20.84
CA GLU A 148 11.67 -27.48 21.49
C GLU A 148 12.21 -26.32 20.66
N GLN A 149 12.39 -26.51 19.36
CA GLN A 149 12.88 -25.49 18.43
C GLN A 149 11.87 -24.34 18.28
N ILE A 150 10.57 -24.64 18.29
CA ILE A 150 9.52 -23.61 18.30
C ILE A 150 9.63 -22.78 19.59
N ARG A 151 9.85 -23.41 20.75
CA ARG A 151 10.00 -22.68 22.02
C ARG A 151 11.20 -21.75 21.99
N GLU A 152 12.37 -22.24 21.59
CA GLU A 152 13.59 -21.41 21.47
C GLU A 152 13.38 -20.22 20.53
N LEU A 153 12.74 -20.45 19.38
CA LEU A 153 12.48 -19.39 18.41
C LEU A 153 11.54 -18.31 18.95
N ARG A 154 10.51 -18.70 19.71
CA ARG A 154 9.59 -17.74 20.37
C ARG A 154 10.32 -16.93 21.44
N GLU A 155 11.16 -17.56 22.26
CA GLU A 155 11.96 -16.85 23.26
C GLU A 155 12.92 -15.84 22.63
N VAL A 156 13.45 -16.15 21.45
CA VAL A 156 14.40 -15.30 20.74
C VAL A 156 13.72 -14.14 19.99
N ILE A 157 12.52 -14.35 19.44
CA ILE A 157 11.86 -13.38 18.55
C ILE A 157 10.64 -12.72 19.20
N GLU A 158 9.75 -13.49 19.81
CA GLU A 158 8.50 -13.00 20.40
C GLU A 158 8.74 -12.29 21.74
N LEU A 159 9.58 -12.86 22.61
CA LEU A 159 9.88 -12.28 23.93
C LEU A 159 10.45 -10.85 23.88
N PRO A 160 11.45 -10.52 23.03
CA PRO A 160 11.97 -9.15 22.96
C PRO A 160 10.99 -8.15 22.33
N LEU A 161 10.08 -8.61 21.47
CA LEU A 161 9.05 -7.76 20.87
C LEU A 161 7.94 -7.44 21.87
N THR A 162 7.52 -8.43 22.66
CA THR A 162 6.43 -8.26 23.63
C THR A 162 6.88 -7.59 24.92
N ASN A 163 8.07 -7.94 25.46
CA ASN A 163 8.53 -7.48 26.77
C ASN A 163 10.02 -7.05 26.76
N PRO A 164 10.37 -5.91 26.14
CA PRO A 164 11.75 -5.42 26.08
C PRO A 164 12.32 -5.05 27.46
N GLU A 165 11.49 -4.73 28.45
CA GLU A 165 11.94 -4.38 29.80
C GLU A 165 12.71 -5.50 30.50
N LEU A 166 12.36 -6.77 30.25
CA LEU A 166 13.03 -7.90 30.87
C LEU A 166 14.51 -7.95 30.47
N PHE A 167 14.81 -7.69 29.20
CA PHE A 167 16.19 -7.63 28.69
C PHE A 167 16.98 -6.47 29.28
N LEU A 168 16.34 -5.31 29.46
CA LEU A 168 16.95 -4.14 30.08
C LEU A 168 17.28 -4.36 31.56
N ARG A 169 16.38 -5.01 32.32
CA ARG A 169 16.59 -5.31 33.75
C ARG A 169 17.71 -6.32 33.97
N VAL A 170 17.80 -7.34 33.12
CA VAL A 170 18.87 -8.35 33.19
C VAL A 170 20.18 -7.82 32.59
N GLY A 171 20.13 -6.77 31.78
CA GLY A 171 21.30 -6.15 31.14
C GLY A 171 21.84 -6.93 29.93
N ILE A 172 21.02 -7.81 29.35
CA ILE A 172 21.40 -8.64 28.19
C ILE A 172 20.83 -8.01 26.92
N LYS A 173 21.62 -7.98 25.85
CA LYS A 173 21.15 -7.51 24.54
C LYS A 173 20.34 -8.62 23.86
N PRO A 174 19.15 -8.32 23.31
CA PRO A 174 18.40 -9.33 22.59
C PRO A 174 19.17 -9.79 21.34
N PRO A 175 19.08 -11.09 20.99
CA PRO A 175 19.64 -11.62 19.75
C PRO A 175 19.03 -10.90 18.53
N LYS A 176 19.85 -10.62 17.52
CA LYS A 176 19.45 -9.84 16.33
C LYS A 176 18.96 -10.70 15.15
N GLY A 177 19.13 -12.01 15.23
CA GLY A 177 18.80 -12.92 14.14
C GLY A 177 18.96 -14.37 14.55
N VAL A 178 18.35 -15.26 13.78
CA VAL A 178 18.34 -16.71 13.99
C VAL A 178 18.78 -17.40 12.71
N LEU A 179 19.59 -18.45 12.84
CA LEU A 179 19.98 -19.30 11.73
C LEU A 179 19.34 -20.68 11.90
N LEU A 180 18.47 -21.07 10.96
CA LEU A 180 17.87 -22.40 10.92
C LEU A 180 18.68 -23.31 10.00
N TYR A 181 19.35 -24.31 10.57
CA TYR A 181 20.13 -25.30 9.80
C TYR A 181 19.60 -26.73 10.03
N GLY A 182 20.00 -27.67 9.17
CA GLY A 182 19.50 -29.05 9.18
C GLY A 182 19.28 -29.64 7.78
N PRO A 183 18.99 -30.95 7.68
CA PRO A 183 18.68 -31.63 6.42
C PRO A 183 17.47 -30.99 5.69
N PRO A 184 17.39 -31.09 4.36
CA PRO A 184 16.20 -30.67 3.62
C PRO A 184 14.98 -31.50 4.05
N GLY A 185 13.80 -30.90 4.01
CA GLY A 185 12.55 -31.57 4.41
C GLY A 185 12.20 -31.53 5.90
N THR A 186 13.02 -30.88 6.74
CA THR A 186 12.77 -30.70 8.19
C THR A 186 11.82 -29.55 8.53
N GLY A 187 11.15 -28.95 7.55
CA GLY A 187 10.11 -27.95 7.78
C GLY A 187 10.61 -26.53 8.13
N LYS A 188 11.88 -26.18 7.90
CA LYS A 188 12.44 -24.86 8.24
C LYS A 188 11.66 -23.68 7.63
N THR A 189 11.33 -23.76 6.34
CA THR A 189 10.54 -22.74 5.64
C THR A 189 9.10 -22.69 6.16
N LEU A 190 8.52 -23.82 6.56
CA LEU A 190 7.18 -23.87 7.17
C LEU A 190 7.16 -23.23 8.56
N LEU A 191 8.19 -23.50 9.37
CA LEU A 191 8.35 -22.94 10.71
C LEU A 191 8.54 -21.42 10.67
N ALA A 192 9.30 -20.89 9.71
CA ALA A 192 9.42 -19.44 9.50
C ALA A 192 8.09 -18.79 9.08
N ARG A 193 7.28 -19.45 8.24
CA ARG A 193 5.95 -18.97 7.85
C ARG A 193 4.97 -18.96 9.03
N ALA A 194 4.98 -20.00 9.85
CA ALA A 194 4.15 -20.07 11.04
C ALA A 194 4.54 -18.98 12.07
N LEU A 195 5.82 -18.72 12.25
CA LEU A 195 6.31 -17.62 13.10
C LEU A 195 5.75 -16.26 12.65
N ALA A 196 5.85 -15.97 11.35
CA ALA A 196 5.40 -14.69 10.79
C ALA A 196 3.90 -14.46 10.98
N ASN A 197 3.09 -15.51 10.82
CA ASN A 197 1.64 -15.45 11.02
C ASN A 197 1.27 -15.17 12.50
N ASN A 198 2.00 -15.74 13.46
CA ASN A 198 1.66 -15.57 14.88
C ASN A 198 2.05 -14.22 15.47
N ILE A 199 3.09 -13.56 14.94
CA ILE A 199 3.55 -12.25 15.45
C ILE A 199 2.76 -11.08 14.81
N GLU A 200 1.92 -11.35 13.80
CA GLU A 200 1.24 -10.32 13.00
C GLU A 200 2.21 -9.24 12.45
N ALA A 201 3.48 -9.61 12.27
CA ALA A 201 4.52 -8.72 11.78
C ALA A 201 4.60 -8.73 10.25
N LYS A 202 5.16 -7.66 9.67
CA LYS A 202 5.45 -7.65 8.23
C LYS A 202 6.49 -8.73 7.89
N PHE A 203 6.12 -9.67 7.04
CA PHE A 203 7.00 -10.74 6.58
C PHE A 203 7.64 -10.38 5.24
N LEU A 204 8.97 -10.35 5.21
CA LEU A 204 9.76 -10.18 4.00
C LEU A 204 10.42 -11.52 3.68
N LYS A 205 9.86 -12.26 2.74
CA LYS A 205 10.49 -13.49 2.23
C LYS A 205 11.41 -13.14 1.08
N VAL A 206 12.67 -13.54 1.20
CA VAL A 206 13.67 -13.33 0.16
C VAL A 206 14.40 -14.62 -0.11
N VAL A 207 14.39 -15.05 -1.37
CA VAL A 207 15.24 -16.16 -1.82
C VAL A 207 16.59 -15.58 -2.19
N ALA A 208 17.67 -16.05 -1.56
CA ALA A 208 18.99 -15.44 -1.73
C ALA A 208 19.47 -15.47 -3.19
N SER A 209 19.11 -16.51 -3.95
CA SER A 209 19.38 -16.63 -5.38
C SER A 209 18.69 -15.56 -6.23
N ALA A 210 17.54 -15.04 -5.80
CA ALA A 210 16.79 -14.00 -6.51
C ALA A 210 17.39 -12.60 -6.36
N ILE A 211 18.28 -12.38 -5.38
CA ILE A 211 18.95 -11.09 -5.16
C ILE A 211 20.20 -10.95 -6.05
N VAL A 212 20.76 -12.06 -6.52
CA VAL A 212 22.01 -12.07 -7.30
C VAL A 212 21.70 -11.75 -8.75
N ASP A 213 21.91 -10.49 -9.12
CA ASP A 213 21.80 -10.02 -10.51
C ASP A 213 23.18 -9.95 -11.20
N LYS A 214 23.18 -9.98 -12.54
CA LYS A 214 24.38 -9.85 -13.38
C LYS A 214 24.97 -8.44 -13.35
N TYR A 215 24.20 -7.45 -12.92
CA TYR A 215 24.61 -6.05 -12.84
C TYR A 215 25.39 -5.76 -11.55
N ILE A 216 26.61 -5.24 -11.71
CA ILE A 216 27.51 -4.94 -10.59
C ILE A 216 26.86 -3.89 -9.68
N GLY A 217 26.68 -4.24 -8.41
CA GLY A 217 26.20 -3.32 -7.36
C GLY A 217 24.69 -3.25 -7.18
N GLU A 218 23.89 -3.85 -8.07
CA GLU A 218 22.43 -3.85 -7.95
C GLU A 218 21.95 -4.73 -6.78
N SER A 219 22.56 -5.91 -6.61
CA SER A 219 22.30 -6.79 -5.47
C SER A 219 22.54 -6.10 -4.12
N ALA A 220 23.63 -5.34 -4.00
CA ALA A 220 23.94 -4.56 -2.80
C ALA A 220 22.99 -3.37 -2.59
N ARG A 221 22.40 -2.82 -3.67
CA ARG A 221 21.37 -1.78 -3.58
C ARG A 221 20.08 -2.37 -3.03
N ILE A 222 19.60 -3.48 -3.58
CA ILE A 222 18.37 -4.17 -3.16
C ILE A 222 18.44 -4.54 -1.67
N ILE A 223 19.56 -5.09 -1.19
CA ILE A 223 19.73 -5.44 0.24
C ILE A 223 19.61 -4.19 1.12
N ARG A 224 20.23 -3.06 0.72
CA ARG A 224 20.14 -1.79 1.47
C ARG A 224 18.71 -1.24 1.49
N GLU A 225 18.00 -1.37 0.38
CA GLU A 225 16.59 -0.95 0.28
C GLU A 225 15.68 -1.84 1.12
N MET A 226 15.86 -3.16 1.10
CA MET A 226 15.12 -4.12 1.92
C MET A 226 15.26 -3.81 3.43
N PHE A 227 16.49 -3.63 3.93
CA PHE A 227 16.72 -3.22 5.32
C PHE A 227 16.26 -1.77 5.61
N GLY A 228 16.21 -0.93 4.57
CA GLY A 228 15.58 0.39 4.67
C GLY A 228 14.09 0.26 4.94
N TYR A 229 13.39 -0.53 4.13
CA TYR A 229 11.97 -0.77 4.24
C TYR A 229 11.59 -1.43 5.58
N ALA A 230 12.36 -2.42 6.03
CA ALA A 230 12.10 -3.11 7.29
C ALA A 230 12.20 -2.17 8.50
N ARG A 231 13.13 -1.20 8.48
CA ARG A 231 13.24 -0.17 9.53
C ARG A 231 12.08 0.81 9.51
N ASP A 232 11.56 1.14 8.33
CA ASP A 232 10.43 2.06 8.18
C ASP A 232 9.11 1.39 8.61
N HIS A 233 9.08 0.06 8.76
CA HIS A 233 7.86 -0.74 9.03
C HIS A 233 8.01 -1.73 10.20
N GLU A 234 8.57 -1.28 11.30
CA GLU A 234 8.63 -2.06 12.54
C GLU A 234 7.21 -2.33 13.10
N PRO A 235 6.89 -3.57 13.55
CA PRO A 235 7.71 -4.78 13.59
C PRO A 235 7.76 -5.56 12.25
N CYS A 236 8.96 -6.00 11.85
CA CYS A 236 9.19 -6.69 10.58
C CYS A 236 10.16 -7.87 10.74
N VAL A 237 9.86 -9.00 10.08
CA VAL A 237 10.69 -10.21 10.03
C VAL A 237 11.19 -10.40 8.60
N ILE A 238 12.52 -10.44 8.44
CA ILE A 238 13.17 -10.78 7.17
C ILE A 238 13.57 -12.25 7.20
N PHE A 239 13.02 -13.04 6.27
CA PHE A 239 13.38 -14.43 6.08
C PHE A 239 14.20 -14.58 4.80
N MET A 240 15.47 -14.97 4.95
CA MET A 240 16.35 -15.31 3.83
C MET A 240 16.39 -16.82 3.65
N ASP A 241 15.81 -17.31 2.56
CA ASP A 241 15.90 -18.72 2.17
C ASP A 241 17.15 -18.96 1.29
N GLU A 242 17.70 -20.17 1.34
CA GLU A 242 18.87 -20.58 0.54
C GLU A 242 20.09 -19.64 0.68
N VAL A 243 20.37 -19.20 1.91
CA VAL A 243 21.49 -18.27 2.20
C VAL A 243 22.86 -18.82 1.80
N ASP A 244 22.98 -20.13 1.64
CA ASP A 244 24.17 -20.81 1.12
C ASP A 244 24.52 -20.37 -0.32
N ALA A 245 23.53 -19.95 -1.12
CA ALA A 245 23.75 -19.42 -2.46
C ALA A 245 24.56 -18.10 -2.47
N ILE A 246 24.47 -17.31 -1.40
CA ILE A 246 25.19 -16.03 -1.25
C ILE A 246 26.36 -16.12 -0.26
N GLY A 247 26.30 -17.07 0.68
CA GLY A 247 27.22 -17.22 1.81
C GLY A 247 28.36 -18.21 1.59
N GLY A 248 28.69 -18.52 0.32
CA GLY A 248 29.74 -19.48 -0.02
C GLY A 248 31.05 -19.23 0.73
N GLY A 249 31.71 -20.33 1.15
CA GLY A 249 33.06 -20.26 1.71
C GLY A 249 33.98 -19.47 0.79
N ARG A 250 34.83 -18.60 1.37
CA ARG A 250 35.69 -17.66 0.63
C ARG A 250 36.32 -18.37 -0.57
N ILE A 251 36.13 -17.80 -1.75
CA ILE A 251 36.90 -18.16 -2.95
C ILE A 251 38.36 -17.88 -2.61
N SER A 252 39.10 -18.93 -2.27
CA SER A 252 40.56 -18.98 -2.36
C SER A 252 40.90 -18.96 -3.86
N GLY A 253 40.85 -17.77 -4.45
CA GLY A 253 41.06 -17.58 -5.88
C GLY A 253 41.12 -16.10 -6.23
N GLY A 254 42.26 -15.48 -5.93
CA GLY A 254 42.56 -14.12 -6.36
C GLY A 254 43.95 -13.67 -5.92
N GLY A 255 44.97 -13.94 -6.75
CA GLY A 255 46.25 -13.20 -6.71
C GLY A 255 47.56 -14.00 -6.72
N ARG A 256 47.74 -14.93 -7.66
CA ARG A 256 49.06 -15.20 -8.27
C ARG A 256 48.84 -15.30 -9.78
N ASP A 257 48.87 -14.15 -10.42
CA ASP A 257 49.68 -13.80 -11.59
C ASP A 257 49.27 -12.38 -12.05
#